data_AF-A0A8J4QG62-F1
#
_entry.id   AF-A0A8J4QG62-F1
#
_cell.length_a   1.000
_cell.length_b   1.000
_cell.length_c   1.000
_cell.angle_alpha   90.00
_cell.angle_beta   90.00
_cell.angle_gamma   90.00
#
_symmetry.space_group_name_H-M   'P 1'
#
loop_
_entity.id
_entity.type
_entity.pdbx_description
1 polymer ?
#
loop_
_entity_poly.entity_id
_entity_poly.type
_entity_poly.pdbx_seq_one_letter_code
_entity_poly.pdbx_strand_id
1 'polypeptide(L)'
;MELVGAHKKALSVLDSTEAWSVSGSSSKEAGNLDSTNCKEDDVVSSKGQIIQEEEREKGGVGISVYWKFITMAYGGTLLPIMLLAQVLSQTLQIGSDYWMAWATPVSEDVKPSVDSSTLMIVYVALAIGSSFCVLVRSMLIRTVGYRTAKQLFSKMHFCIFRAPMSFFDATPSGRILSRASTDQSAVDFSILNEMGAIAFSIIRLLGIIAVMSQTAWQVFIIFIPVIAACIWYQQYYIHSARELSRLVGVCKAPVIQHFTETISGATTIRSFDEESRFRDTNMKLADANSRPRFNIAGAMEWLCFRLDMLSSVTIAFSLLFLISIPEGVIDPG
;
A
#
# COMPACT_ATOMS: atom_id res chain seq x y z
N MET A 1 17.74 21.75 32.82
CA MET A 1 18.96 21.83 31.97
C MET A 1 19.26 20.55 31.18
N GLU A 2 18.57 19.43 31.43
CA GLU A 2 18.82 18.15 30.72
C GLU A 2 18.21 18.06 29.31
N LEU A 3 17.09 18.76 29.05
CA LEU A 3 16.43 18.81 27.72
C LEU A 3 17.30 19.42 26.62
N VAL A 4 18.12 20.42 26.96
CA VAL A 4 19.07 21.05 26.03
C VAL A 4 20.20 20.08 25.68
N GLY A 5 20.60 19.22 26.61
CA GLY A 5 21.61 18.18 26.39
C GLY A 5 21.15 17.09 25.43
N ALA A 6 19.89 16.64 25.55
CA ALA A 6 19.29 15.68 24.64
C ALA A 6 19.17 16.24 23.20
N HIS A 7 18.79 17.51 23.07
CA HIS A 7 18.71 18.17 21.76
C HIS A 7 20.09 18.31 21.09
N LYS A 8 21.13 18.67 21.86
CA LYS A 8 22.51 18.76 21.37
C LYS A 8 23.07 17.41 20.93
N LYS A 9 22.66 16.34 21.61
CA LYS A 9 23.05 14.96 21.29
C LYS A 9 22.35 14.44 20.02
N ALA A 10 21.07 14.76 19.83
CA ALA A 10 20.35 14.46 18.59
C ALA A 10 20.94 15.19 17.36
N LEU A 11 21.35 16.45 17.53
CA LEU A 11 22.06 17.23 16.50
C LEU A 11 23.44 16.61 16.17
N SER A 12 24.19 16.12 17.16
CA SER A 12 25.49 15.48 16.91
C SER A 12 25.38 14.14 16.15
N VAL A 13 24.28 13.41 16.34
CA VAL A 13 24.01 12.16 15.58
C VAL A 13 23.71 12.49 14.11
N LEU A 14 22.98 13.58 13.84
CA LEU A 14 22.73 14.07 12.48
C LEU A 14 24.03 14.49 11.78
N ASP A 15 24.91 15.24 12.43
CA ASP A 15 26.23 15.63 11.87
C ASP A 15 27.13 14.41 11.58
N SER A 16 27.12 13.40 12.46
CA SER A 16 27.90 12.17 12.24
C SER A 16 27.38 11.32 11.06
N THR A 17 26.09 11.42 10.76
CA THR A 17 25.46 10.76 9.60
C THR A 17 25.80 11.49 8.30
N GLU A 18 25.92 12.81 8.35
CA GLU A 18 26.43 13.63 7.24
C GLU A 18 27.91 13.30 6.96
N ALA A 19 28.74 13.14 8.00
CA ALA A 19 30.16 12.79 7.84
C ALA A 19 30.37 11.40 7.19
N TRP A 20 29.51 10.42 7.50
CA TRP A 20 29.55 9.10 6.85
C TRP A 20 29.19 9.17 5.36
N SER A 21 28.31 10.09 4.97
CA SER A 21 27.92 10.27 3.57
C SER A 21 29.01 10.92 2.69
N VAL A 22 29.97 11.61 3.32
CA VAL A 22 31.05 12.34 2.61
C VAL A 22 32.34 11.51 2.48
N SER A 23 32.57 10.50 3.33
CA SER A 23 33.82 9.70 3.29
C SER A 23 33.75 8.42 2.42
N GLY A 24 32.65 8.20 1.72
CA GLY A 24 32.38 6.98 0.92
C GLY A 24 33.02 6.94 -0.47
N SER A 25 34.29 7.33 -0.63
CA SER A 25 35.07 6.94 -1.81
C SER A 25 36.56 6.95 -1.52
N SER A 26 37.12 5.81 -1.11
CA SER A 26 38.40 5.30 -1.64
C SER A 26 38.81 3.98 -0.95
N SER A 27 39.35 3.08 -1.77
CA SER A 27 40.27 1.98 -1.44
C SER A 27 39.72 0.62 -1.00
N LYS A 28 39.95 -0.36 -1.90
CA LYS A 28 39.92 -1.81 -1.68
C LYS A 28 41.13 -2.23 -0.83
N GLU A 29 40.96 -3.25 0.02
CA GLU A 29 41.90 -4.37 0.09
C GLU A 29 41.29 -5.58 0.83
N ALA A 30 41.69 -6.77 0.39
CA ALA A 30 41.17 -8.07 0.79
C ALA A 30 41.89 -8.62 2.02
N GLY A 31 41.16 -9.32 2.89
CA GLY A 31 41.70 -10.06 4.02
C GLY A 31 40.65 -10.98 4.62
N ASN A 32 40.86 -12.28 4.45
CA ASN A 32 40.01 -13.39 4.89
C ASN A 32 40.21 -13.63 6.41
N LEU A 33 39.15 -13.72 7.23
CA LEU A 33 39.16 -14.53 8.46
C LEU A 33 37.75 -14.73 9.06
N ASP A 34 37.41 -16.02 9.19
CA ASP A 34 36.61 -16.71 10.20
C ASP A 34 35.30 -16.11 10.73
N SER A 35 34.19 -16.76 10.37
CA SER A 35 32.86 -16.55 10.90
C SER A 35 32.71 -17.24 12.27
N THR A 36 32.93 -16.51 13.36
CA THR A 36 32.43 -16.91 14.69
C THR A 36 31.44 -15.88 15.21
N ASN A 37 30.21 -16.35 15.37
CA ASN A 37 29.11 -15.82 16.18
C ASN A 37 29.51 -14.77 17.24
N CYS A 38 29.05 -13.54 17.06
CA CYS A 38 28.86 -12.57 18.14
C CYS A 38 27.43 -12.01 18.04
N LYS A 39 26.54 -12.55 18.87
CA LYS A 39 25.37 -11.81 19.35
C LYS A 39 25.94 -10.74 20.29
N GLU A 40 25.95 -9.49 19.85
CA GLU A 40 26.15 -8.37 20.76
C GLU A 40 24.84 -7.58 20.89
N ASP A 41 24.38 -7.58 22.13
CA ASP A 41 23.25 -6.87 22.68
C ASP A 41 23.50 -5.35 22.62
N ASP A 42 22.95 -4.67 21.63
CA ASP A 42 22.78 -3.21 21.67
C ASP A 42 21.54 -2.85 22.50
N VAL A 43 21.64 -3.03 23.82
CA VAL A 43 20.77 -2.36 24.80
C VAL A 43 21.64 -1.43 25.64
N VAL A 44 22.07 -0.32 25.03
CA VAL A 44 22.41 0.89 25.80
C VAL A 44 21.10 1.58 26.16
N SER A 45 20.35 0.98 27.10
CA SER A 45 19.27 1.68 27.78
C SER A 45 19.90 2.69 28.72
N SER A 46 19.81 3.97 28.34
CA SER A 46 20.25 5.09 29.15
C SER A 46 19.55 5.06 30.51
N LYS A 47 20.31 4.81 31.60
CA LYS A 47 19.84 4.86 32.99
C LYS A 47 19.17 6.22 33.26
N GLY A 48 17.84 6.26 33.20
CA GLY A 48 17.03 7.45 33.44
C GLY A 48 15.90 7.70 32.44
N GLN A 49 15.87 7.01 31.29
CA GLN A 49 14.79 7.17 30.31
C GLN A 49 13.58 6.32 30.69
N ILE A 50 12.58 6.92 31.34
CA ILE A 50 11.32 6.26 31.74
C ILE A 50 10.46 5.92 30.51
N ILE A 51 10.60 6.72 29.43
CA ILE A 51 9.84 6.56 28.20
C ILE A 51 10.45 5.46 27.35
N GLN A 52 9.70 4.36 27.19
CA GLN A 52 10.12 3.26 26.34
C GLN A 52 10.07 3.71 24.86
N GLU A 53 11.20 3.59 24.17
CA GLU A 53 11.24 3.74 22.71
C GLU A 53 10.41 2.64 22.07
N GLU A 54 9.69 2.98 21.01
CA GLU A 54 8.74 2.08 20.38
C GLU A 54 9.47 0.92 19.70
N GLU A 55 9.30 -0.30 20.22
CA GLU A 55 9.82 -1.52 19.59
C GLU A 55 9.23 -1.65 18.19
N ARG A 56 10.11 -1.67 17.19
CA ARG A 56 9.74 -1.65 15.79
C ARG A 56 10.15 -2.96 15.14
N GLU A 57 9.17 -3.77 14.73
CA GLU A 57 9.43 -4.93 13.89
C GLU A 57 10.04 -4.49 12.56
N LYS A 58 11.22 -5.02 12.23
CA LYS A 58 11.89 -4.81 10.94
C LYS A 58 11.46 -5.94 9.99
N GLY A 59 10.82 -5.59 8.87
CA GLY A 59 10.47 -6.58 7.84
C GLY A 59 9.14 -6.32 7.13
N GLY A 60 8.70 -7.32 6.37
CA GLY A 60 7.35 -7.35 5.79
C GLY A 60 6.32 -7.86 6.80
N VAL A 61 5.07 -7.42 6.67
CA VAL A 61 3.97 -7.90 7.52
C VAL A 61 3.64 -9.35 7.14
N GLY A 62 3.64 -10.25 8.12
CA GLY A 62 3.30 -11.65 7.88
C GLY A 62 1.85 -11.83 7.45
N ILE A 63 1.60 -12.78 6.53
CA ILE A 63 0.24 -13.14 6.05
C ILE A 63 -0.72 -13.49 7.21
N SER A 64 -0.15 -13.98 8.32
CA SER A 64 -0.86 -14.29 9.56
C SER A 64 -1.61 -13.10 10.14
N VAL A 65 -1.06 -11.88 10.01
CA VAL A 65 -1.70 -10.66 10.53
C VAL A 65 -2.95 -10.33 9.72
N TYR A 66 -2.87 -10.39 8.40
CA TYR A 66 -4.01 -10.21 7.50
C TYR A 66 -5.09 -11.28 7.75
N TRP A 67 -4.68 -12.52 7.95
CA TRP A 67 -5.60 -13.61 8.26
C TRP A 67 -6.33 -13.37 9.59
N LYS A 68 -5.61 -13.02 10.66
CA LYS A 68 -6.21 -12.67 11.96
C LYS A 68 -7.17 -11.50 11.84
N PHE A 69 -6.82 -10.49 11.03
CA PHE A 69 -7.66 -9.32 10.80
C PHE A 69 -8.99 -9.70 10.13
N ILE A 70 -8.95 -10.44 9.02
CA ILE A 70 -10.16 -10.90 8.30
C ILE A 70 -11.03 -11.81 9.16
N THR A 71 -10.42 -12.68 9.97
CA THR A 71 -11.15 -13.71 10.73
C THR A 71 -11.79 -13.13 12.01
N MET A 72 -11.39 -11.94 12.46
CA MET A 72 -11.77 -11.39 13.76
C MET A 72 -13.28 -11.15 13.93
N ALA A 73 -13.97 -10.56 12.96
CA ALA A 73 -15.36 -10.13 13.10
C ALA A 73 -16.40 -11.27 13.08
N TYR A 74 -16.11 -12.39 12.41
CA TYR A 74 -17.09 -13.46 12.15
C TYR A 74 -16.52 -14.88 12.14
N GLY A 75 -15.31 -15.10 12.67
CA GLY A 75 -14.70 -16.43 12.69
C GLY A 75 -14.45 -17.02 11.29
N GLY A 76 -14.43 -16.18 10.25
CA GLY A 76 -14.20 -16.58 8.86
C GLY A 76 -15.45 -16.96 8.05
N THR A 77 -16.62 -17.11 8.66
CA THR A 77 -17.84 -17.59 7.95
C THR A 77 -18.33 -16.65 6.84
N LEU A 78 -18.14 -15.34 6.99
CA LEU A 78 -18.51 -14.36 5.95
C LEU A 78 -17.50 -14.23 4.81
N LEU A 79 -16.27 -14.73 5.00
CA LEU A 79 -15.22 -14.66 3.99
C LEU A 79 -15.57 -15.41 2.69
N PRO A 80 -16.05 -16.68 2.72
CA PRO A 80 -16.43 -17.37 1.49
C PRO A 80 -17.61 -16.71 0.79
N ILE A 81 -18.57 -16.15 1.54
CA ILE A 81 -19.72 -15.41 0.98
C ILE A 81 -19.24 -14.15 0.25
N MET A 82 -18.26 -13.44 0.81
CA MET A 82 -17.64 -12.28 0.16
C MET A 82 -16.88 -12.65 -1.10
N LEU A 83 -16.06 -13.70 -1.03
CA LEU A 83 -15.33 -14.19 -2.21
C LEU A 83 -16.29 -14.65 -3.30
N LEU A 84 -17.37 -15.33 -2.94
CA LEU A 84 -18.40 -15.75 -3.89
C LEU A 84 -19.12 -14.56 -4.52
N ALA A 85 -19.54 -13.57 -3.74
CA ALA A 85 -20.15 -12.34 -4.26
C ALA A 85 -19.18 -11.55 -5.17
N GLN A 86 -17.90 -11.55 -4.83
CA GLN A 86 -16.82 -10.91 -5.57
C GLN A 86 -16.58 -11.60 -6.92
N VAL A 87 -16.50 -12.93 -6.93
CA VAL A 87 -16.37 -13.73 -8.16
C VAL A 87 -17.61 -13.59 -9.02
N LEU A 88 -18.81 -13.71 -8.45
CA LEU A 88 -20.07 -13.55 -9.18
C LEU A 88 -20.19 -12.18 -9.85
N SER A 89 -19.84 -11.10 -9.14
CA SER A 89 -19.82 -9.75 -9.72
C SER A 89 -18.86 -9.67 -10.91
N GLN A 90 -17.68 -10.28 -10.80
CA GLN A 90 -16.67 -10.25 -11.86
C GLN A 90 -17.12 -11.08 -13.08
N THR A 91 -17.69 -12.27 -12.85
CA THR A 91 -18.19 -13.13 -13.91
C THR A 91 -19.34 -12.48 -14.67
N LEU A 92 -20.24 -11.77 -13.99
CA LEU A 92 -21.31 -11.02 -14.66
C LEU A 92 -20.78 -9.88 -15.53
N GLN A 93 -19.75 -9.15 -15.07
CA GLN A 93 -19.12 -8.09 -15.87
C GLN A 93 -18.44 -8.66 -17.10
N ILE A 94 -17.58 -9.68 -16.91
CA ILE A 94 -16.89 -10.37 -18.01
C ILE A 94 -17.90 -10.99 -18.98
N GLY A 95 -18.94 -11.64 -18.46
CA GLY A 95 -20.00 -12.24 -19.27
C GLY A 95 -20.79 -11.20 -20.07
N SER A 96 -20.99 -10.00 -19.52
CA SER A 96 -21.59 -8.88 -20.24
C SER A 96 -20.70 -8.39 -21.38
N ASP A 97 -19.40 -8.26 -21.15
CA ASP A 97 -18.43 -7.84 -22.16
C ASP A 97 -18.33 -8.91 -23.28
N TYR A 98 -18.28 -10.18 -22.90
CA TYR A 98 -18.24 -11.32 -23.83
C TYR A 98 -19.54 -11.45 -24.65
N TRP A 99 -20.69 -11.28 -24.01
CA TRP A 99 -21.99 -11.27 -24.70
C TRP A 99 -22.06 -10.16 -25.75
N MET A 100 -21.57 -8.97 -25.41
CA MET A 100 -21.50 -7.87 -26.36
C MET A 100 -20.60 -8.21 -27.54
N ALA A 101 -19.39 -8.72 -27.29
CA ALA A 101 -18.45 -9.11 -28.33
C ALA A 101 -19.02 -10.16 -29.30
N TRP A 102 -19.67 -11.20 -28.76
CA TRP A 102 -20.24 -12.28 -29.56
C TRP A 102 -21.43 -11.84 -30.43
N ALA A 103 -22.26 -10.92 -29.93
CA ALA A 103 -23.51 -10.58 -30.59
C ALA A 103 -23.43 -9.34 -31.48
N THR A 104 -22.33 -8.57 -31.44
CA THR A 104 -22.05 -7.51 -32.42
C THR A 104 -21.49 -8.10 -33.71
N PRO A 105 -22.13 -7.89 -34.89
CA PRO A 105 -21.60 -8.37 -36.16
C PRO A 105 -20.29 -7.64 -36.51
N VAL A 106 -19.29 -8.41 -36.96
CA VAL A 106 -17.93 -7.94 -37.25
C VAL A 106 -17.84 -7.15 -38.58
N SER A 107 -18.86 -7.27 -39.47
CA SER A 107 -18.91 -6.55 -40.74
C SER A 107 -20.36 -6.39 -41.25
N GLU A 108 -20.64 -5.35 -42.05
CA GLU A 108 -21.97 -4.99 -42.58
C GLU A 108 -22.64 -6.11 -43.43
N ASP A 109 -21.85 -7.07 -43.93
CA ASP A 109 -22.29 -8.14 -44.84
C ASP A 109 -22.82 -9.41 -44.13
N VAL A 110 -22.75 -9.49 -42.79
CA VAL A 110 -23.18 -10.67 -42.02
C VAL A 110 -24.53 -10.39 -41.34
N LYS A 111 -25.52 -11.27 -41.58
CA LYS A 111 -26.82 -11.18 -40.89
C LYS A 111 -26.61 -11.16 -39.37
N PRO A 112 -27.22 -10.21 -38.63
CA PRO A 112 -27.10 -10.16 -37.19
C PRO A 112 -27.60 -11.49 -36.59
N SER A 113 -26.78 -12.11 -35.74
CA SER A 113 -27.07 -13.37 -35.07
C SER A 113 -28.27 -13.26 -34.10
N VAL A 114 -28.59 -12.03 -33.66
CA VAL A 114 -29.68 -11.74 -32.72
C VAL A 114 -30.35 -10.43 -33.09
N ASP A 115 -31.66 -10.32 -32.86
CA ASP A 115 -32.39 -9.07 -33.08
C ASP A 115 -31.87 -7.95 -32.18
N SER A 116 -31.76 -6.73 -32.72
CA SER A 116 -31.18 -5.57 -32.04
C SER A 116 -31.92 -5.24 -30.73
N SER A 117 -33.22 -5.52 -30.65
CA SER A 117 -34.01 -5.34 -29.44
C SER A 117 -33.65 -6.36 -28.35
N THR A 118 -33.42 -7.62 -28.72
CA THR A 118 -33.05 -8.70 -27.80
C THR A 118 -31.65 -8.48 -27.23
N LEU A 119 -30.72 -8.01 -28.07
CA LEU A 119 -29.37 -7.61 -27.67
C LEU A 119 -29.38 -6.58 -26.54
N MET A 120 -30.14 -5.51 -26.73
CA MET A 120 -30.23 -4.42 -25.76
C MET A 120 -30.91 -4.86 -24.46
N ILE A 121 -31.96 -5.69 -24.54
CA ILE A 121 -32.66 -6.21 -23.35
C ILE A 121 -31.73 -7.08 -22.51
N VAL A 122 -30.98 -8.00 -23.14
CA VAL A 122 -30.06 -8.89 -22.41
C VAL A 122 -28.91 -8.11 -21.79
N TYR A 123 -28.32 -7.15 -22.52
CA TYR A 123 -27.27 -6.29 -22.00
C TYR A 123 -27.74 -5.47 -20.79
N VAL A 124 -28.91 -4.82 -20.88
CA VAL A 124 -29.48 -4.05 -19.78
C VAL A 124 -29.77 -4.94 -18.57
N ALA A 125 -30.30 -6.15 -18.78
CA ALA A 125 -30.54 -7.11 -17.71
C ALA A 125 -29.24 -7.53 -17.00
N LEU A 126 -28.17 -7.82 -17.75
CA LEU A 126 -26.84 -8.15 -17.21
C LEU A 126 -26.21 -6.95 -16.48
N ALA A 127 -26.36 -5.74 -17.01
CA ALA A 127 -25.87 -4.51 -16.39
C ALA A 127 -26.58 -4.23 -15.05
N ILE A 128 -27.90 -4.39 -14.98
CA ILE A 128 -28.66 -4.26 -13.73
C ILE A 128 -28.26 -5.34 -12.73
N GLY A 129 -28.13 -6.60 -13.17
CA GLY A 129 -27.71 -7.71 -12.32
C GLY A 129 -26.30 -7.53 -11.76
N SER A 130 -25.35 -7.08 -12.59
CA SER A 130 -23.97 -6.81 -12.17
C SER A 130 -23.89 -5.62 -11.21
N SER A 131 -24.64 -4.54 -11.47
CA SER A 131 -24.74 -3.39 -10.57
C SER A 131 -25.27 -3.80 -9.19
N PHE A 132 -26.33 -4.62 -9.15
CA PHE A 132 -26.85 -5.15 -7.89
C PHE A 132 -25.82 -6.01 -7.15
N CYS A 133 -25.10 -6.90 -7.85
CA CYS A 133 -24.03 -7.69 -7.24
C CYS A 133 -22.91 -6.81 -6.67
N VAL A 134 -22.51 -5.75 -7.38
CA VAL A 134 -21.50 -4.79 -6.90
C VAL A 134 -21.99 -4.07 -5.63
N LEU A 135 -23.27 -3.70 -5.55
CA LEU A 135 -23.87 -3.12 -4.34
C LEU A 135 -23.86 -4.10 -3.17
N VAL A 136 -24.28 -5.36 -3.38
CA VAL A 136 -24.25 -6.39 -2.32
C VAL A 136 -22.83 -6.60 -1.81
N ARG A 137 -21.88 -6.75 -2.72
CA ARG A 137 -20.45 -6.92 -2.42
C ARG A 137 -19.87 -5.73 -1.65
N SER A 138 -20.19 -4.50 -2.03
CA SER A 138 -19.69 -3.30 -1.33
C SER A 138 -20.26 -3.19 0.08
N MET A 139 -21.56 -3.47 0.26
CA MET A 139 -22.21 -3.51 1.57
C MET A 139 -21.62 -4.58 2.48
N LEU A 140 -21.32 -5.76 1.94
CA LEU A 140 -20.67 -6.86 2.65
C LEU A 140 -19.30 -6.45 3.19
N ILE A 141 -18.41 -5.92 2.33
CA ILE A 141 -17.06 -5.47 2.73
C ILE A 141 -17.14 -4.38 3.80
N ARG A 142 -18.03 -3.39 3.64
CA ARG A 142 -18.22 -2.33 4.64
C ARG A 142 -18.74 -2.86 5.98
N THR A 143 -19.64 -3.84 5.95
CA THR A 143 -20.21 -4.43 7.18
C THR A 143 -19.15 -5.19 7.98
N VAL A 144 -18.33 -6.03 7.34
CA VAL A 144 -17.21 -6.70 8.03
C VAL A 144 -16.17 -5.70 8.49
N GLY A 145 -15.90 -4.67 7.69
CA GLY A 145 -14.95 -3.66 8.06
C GLY A 145 -15.33 -2.92 9.34
N TYR A 146 -16.54 -2.41 9.38
CA TYR A 146 -17.09 -1.74 10.56
C TYR A 146 -17.10 -2.67 11.80
N ARG A 147 -17.50 -3.93 11.64
CA ARG A 147 -17.52 -4.91 12.75
C ARG A 147 -16.12 -5.21 13.27
N THR A 148 -15.16 -5.43 12.37
CA THR A 148 -13.75 -5.71 12.71
C THR A 148 -13.14 -4.51 13.45
N ALA A 149 -13.30 -3.32 12.90
CA ALA A 149 -12.90 -2.05 13.51
C ALA A 149 -13.46 -1.89 14.93
N LYS A 150 -14.77 -2.06 15.10
CA LYS A 150 -15.44 -1.93 16.40
C LYS A 150 -14.93 -2.95 17.42
N GLN A 151 -14.71 -4.19 17.00
CA GLN A 151 -14.20 -5.23 17.89
C GLN A 151 -12.75 -4.99 18.29
N LEU A 152 -11.91 -4.53 17.36
CA LEU A 152 -10.52 -4.16 17.64
C LEU A 152 -10.47 -2.98 18.61
N PHE A 153 -11.28 -1.94 18.38
CA PHE A 153 -11.39 -0.78 19.26
C PHE A 153 -11.86 -1.18 20.66
N SER A 154 -12.90 -2.00 20.77
CA SER A 154 -13.43 -2.46 22.05
C SER A 154 -12.40 -3.28 22.85
N LYS A 155 -11.65 -4.18 22.18
CA LYS A 155 -10.56 -4.93 22.81
C LYS A 155 -9.43 -4.02 23.27
N MET A 156 -9.00 -3.09 22.42
CA MET A 156 -7.96 -2.11 22.76
C MET A 156 -8.39 -1.27 23.96
N HIS A 157 -9.62 -0.74 23.95
CA HIS A 157 -10.18 0.03 25.05
C HIS A 157 -10.17 -0.79 26.35
N PHE A 158 -10.68 -2.03 26.32
CA PHE A 158 -10.67 -2.91 27.51
C PHE A 158 -9.26 -3.20 28.03
N CYS A 159 -8.29 -3.44 27.14
CA CYS A 159 -6.90 -3.67 27.52
C CYS A 159 -6.25 -2.43 28.15
N ILE A 160 -6.51 -1.23 27.61
CA ILE A 160 -5.97 0.03 28.14
C ILE A 160 -6.49 0.27 29.57
N PHE A 161 -7.80 0.14 29.81
CA PHE A 161 -8.37 0.34 31.14
C PHE A 161 -7.91 -0.67 32.19
N ARG A 162 -7.41 -1.83 31.77
CA ARG A 162 -6.89 -2.88 32.66
C ARG A 162 -5.36 -2.88 32.75
N ALA A 163 -4.68 -1.95 32.10
CA ALA A 163 -3.23 -1.85 32.14
C ALA A 163 -2.78 -1.31 33.52
N PRO A 164 -1.64 -1.80 34.06
CA PRO A 164 -1.08 -1.29 35.32
C PRO A 164 -0.57 0.15 35.16
N MET A 165 -0.44 0.88 36.26
CA MET A 165 0.05 2.28 36.23
C MET A 165 1.43 2.40 35.57
N SER A 166 2.29 1.40 35.72
CA SER A 166 3.61 1.35 35.08
C SER A 166 3.55 1.45 33.55
N PHE A 167 2.49 0.96 32.91
CA PHE A 167 2.28 1.13 31.46
C PHE A 167 2.07 2.60 31.10
N PHE A 168 1.30 3.33 31.90
CA PHE A 168 1.01 4.75 31.68
C PHE A 168 2.20 5.66 32.01
N ASP A 169 3.05 5.25 32.97
CA ASP A 169 4.28 5.97 33.28
C ASP A 169 5.34 5.78 32.18
N ALA A 170 5.41 4.57 31.58
CA ALA A 170 6.35 4.25 30.51
C ALA A 170 5.90 4.70 29.11
N THR A 171 4.59 4.88 28.90
CA THR A 171 4.00 5.17 27.58
C THR A 171 3.46 6.60 27.52
N PRO A 172 3.97 7.46 26.62
CA PRO A 172 3.45 8.81 26.47
C PRO A 172 1.97 8.82 26.10
N SER A 173 1.18 9.69 26.71
CA SER A 173 -0.26 9.83 26.45
C SER A 173 -0.57 10.10 24.97
N GLY A 174 0.30 10.84 24.28
CA GLY A 174 0.20 11.08 22.83
C GLY A 174 0.23 9.80 21.98
N ARG A 175 0.98 8.76 22.41
CA ARG A 175 1.06 7.47 21.71
C ARG A 175 -0.24 6.68 21.86
N ILE A 176 -0.84 6.70 23.05
CA ILE A 176 -2.15 6.06 23.30
C ILE A 176 -3.22 6.76 22.45
N LEU A 177 -3.19 8.10 22.40
CA LEU A 177 -4.13 8.89 21.60
C LEU A 177 -3.96 8.64 20.09
N SER A 178 -2.72 8.57 19.58
CA SER A 178 -2.47 8.29 18.16
C SER A 178 -2.98 6.91 17.75
N ARG A 179 -2.81 5.90 18.62
CA ARG A 179 -3.35 4.54 18.41
C ARG A 179 -4.88 4.53 18.40
N ALA A 180 -5.51 5.22 19.35
CA ALA A 180 -6.97 5.31 19.45
C ALA A 180 -7.63 6.19 18.37
N SER A 181 -6.88 7.11 17.76
CA SER A 181 -7.39 8.06 16.77
C SER A 181 -6.89 7.75 15.36
N THR A 182 -5.60 7.95 15.08
CA THR A 182 -5.03 7.86 13.73
C THR A 182 -5.01 6.42 13.24
N ASP A 183 -4.53 5.49 14.05
CA ASP A 183 -4.44 4.08 13.64
C ASP A 183 -5.83 3.45 13.56
N GLN A 184 -6.72 3.78 14.50
CA GLN A 184 -8.11 3.36 14.43
C GLN A 184 -8.80 3.89 13.16
N SER A 185 -8.58 5.16 12.79
CA SER A 185 -9.13 5.72 11.55
C SER A 185 -8.59 5.00 10.30
N ALA A 186 -7.32 4.62 10.30
CA ALA A 186 -6.73 3.83 9.23
C ALA A 186 -7.39 2.44 9.12
N VAL A 187 -7.68 1.79 10.25
CA VAL A 187 -8.43 0.52 10.30
C VAL A 187 -9.87 0.70 9.81
N ASP A 188 -10.54 1.78 10.21
CA ASP A 188 -11.95 2.03 9.90
C ASP A 188 -12.19 2.28 8.41
N PHE A 189 -11.27 3.00 7.75
CA PHE A 189 -11.48 3.47 6.38
C PHE A 189 -10.49 2.92 5.36
N SER A 190 -9.21 2.83 5.70
CA SER A 190 -8.16 2.59 4.71
C SER A 190 -7.94 1.09 4.47
N ILE A 191 -7.65 0.32 5.53
CA ILE A 191 -7.20 -1.08 5.40
C ILE A 191 -8.20 -1.94 4.63
N LEU A 192 -9.49 -1.87 4.98
CA LEU A 192 -10.51 -2.66 4.32
C LEU A 192 -10.78 -2.25 2.87
N ASN A 193 -10.65 -0.96 2.58
CA ASN A 193 -10.82 -0.47 1.22
C ASN A 193 -9.69 -0.98 0.33
N GLU A 194 -8.44 -0.87 0.79
CA GLU A 194 -7.26 -1.36 0.08
C GLU A 194 -7.29 -2.88 -0.09
N MET A 195 -7.63 -3.63 0.97
CA MET A 195 -7.76 -5.09 0.88
C MET A 195 -8.84 -5.51 -0.12
N GLY A 196 -9.99 -4.81 -0.12
CA GLY A 196 -11.06 -5.04 -1.09
C GLY A 196 -10.64 -4.70 -2.53
N ALA A 197 -9.88 -3.63 -2.73
CA ALA A 197 -9.36 -3.23 -4.03
C ALA A 197 -8.32 -4.23 -4.57
N ILE A 198 -7.42 -4.73 -3.72
CA ILE A 198 -6.45 -5.79 -4.09
C ILE A 198 -7.19 -7.08 -4.47
N ALA A 199 -8.17 -7.51 -3.66
CA ALA A 199 -8.96 -8.69 -3.97
C ALA A 199 -9.72 -8.55 -5.30
N PHE A 200 -10.34 -7.39 -5.55
CA PHE A 200 -10.98 -7.09 -6.83
C PHE A 200 -9.99 -7.14 -7.99
N SER A 201 -8.82 -6.53 -7.84
CA SER A 201 -7.80 -6.50 -8.89
C SER A 201 -7.27 -7.89 -9.24
N ILE A 202 -7.02 -8.74 -8.23
CA ILE A 202 -6.56 -10.12 -8.44
C ILE A 202 -7.64 -10.96 -9.14
N ILE A 203 -8.88 -10.89 -8.68
CA ILE A 203 -9.99 -11.66 -9.27
C ILE A 203 -10.27 -11.18 -10.71
N ARG A 204 -10.21 -9.87 -10.95
CA ARG A 204 -10.30 -9.29 -12.30
C ARG A 204 -9.17 -9.77 -13.21
N LEU A 205 -7.92 -9.76 -12.72
CA LEU A 205 -6.76 -10.25 -13.46
C LEU A 205 -6.93 -11.73 -13.82
N LEU A 206 -7.30 -12.58 -12.86
CA LEU A 206 -7.57 -13.99 -13.09
C LEU A 206 -8.72 -14.21 -14.09
N GLY A 207 -9.78 -13.41 -14.00
CA GLY A 207 -10.89 -13.44 -14.94
C GLY A 207 -10.47 -13.11 -16.37
N ILE A 208 -9.66 -12.06 -16.56
CA ILE A 208 -9.12 -11.69 -17.88
C ILE A 208 -8.23 -12.82 -18.42
N ILE A 209 -7.34 -13.38 -17.59
CA ILE A 209 -6.48 -14.51 -17.97
C ILE A 209 -7.32 -15.71 -18.42
N ALA A 210 -8.42 -16.01 -17.72
CA ALA A 210 -9.31 -17.12 -18.08
C ALA A 210 -9.98 -16.92 -19.44
N VAL A 211 -10.51 -15.72 -19.71
CA VAL A 211 -11.15 -15.38 -21.01
C VAL A 211 -10.13 -15.42 -22.15
N MET A 212 -8.95 -14.85 -21.92
CA MET A 212 -7.87 -14.86 -22.92
C MET A 212 -7.38 -16.28 -23.20
N SER A 213 -7.41 -17.18 -22.21
CA SER A 213 -7.05 -18.60 -22.41
C SER A 213 -8.02 -19.35 -23.30
N GLN A 214 -9.29 -18.97 -23.30
CA GLN A 214 -10.30 -19.58 -24.18
C GLN A 214 -10.17 -19.04 -25.61
N THR A 215 -9.96 -17.73 -25.76
CA THR A 215 -10.01 -17.04 -27.05
C THR A 215 -8.70 -17.16 -27.83
N ALA A 216 -7.55 -16.99 -27.16
CA ALA A 216 -6.25 -16.90 -27.82
C ALA A 216 -5.13 -17.48 -26.93
N TRP A 217 -5.14 -18.80 -26.76
CA TRP A 217 -4.17 -19.52 -25.92
C TRP A 217 -2.70 -19.25 -26.32
N GLN A 218 -2.44 -18.92 -27.59
CA GLN A 218 -1.11 -18.63 -28.13
C GLN A 218 -0.51 -17.34 -27.54
N VAL A 219 -1.34 -16.38 -27.11
CA VAL A 219 -0.89 -15.09 -26.55
C VAL A 219 -0.25 -15.28 -25.16
N PHE A 220 -0.49 -16.42 -24.49
CA PHE A 220 0.16 -16.74 -23.21
C PHE A 220 1.68 -16.77 -23.27
N ILE A 221 2.25 -17.14 -24.42
CA ILE A 221 3.71 -17.19 -24.60
C ILE A 221 4.32 -15.79 -24.36
N ILE A 222 3.60 -14.72 -24.72
CA ILE A 222 4.02 -13.33 -24.52
C ILE A 222 3.71 -12.86 -23.09
N PHE A 223 2.60 -13.30 -22.49
CA PHE A 223 2.22 -12.90 -21.14
C PHE A 223 3.14 -13.45 -20.05
N ILE A 224 3.66 -14.67 -20.18
CA ILE A 224 4.55 -15.29 -19.18
C ILE A 224 5.79 -14.42 -18.87
N PRO A 225 6.61 -14.01 -19.87
CA PRO A 225 7.78 -13.16 -19.60
C PRO A 225 7.38 -11.76 -19.12
N VAL A 226 6.23 -11.24 -19.56
CA VAL A 226 5.67 -9.95 -19.10
C VAL A 226 5.34 -10.01 -17.61
N ILE A 227 4.64 -11.06 -17.16
CA ILE A 227 4.31 -11.26 -15.74
C ILE A 227 5.59 -11.41 -14.91
N ALA A 228 6.58 -12.17 -15.39
CA ALA A 228 7.86 -12.33 -14.70
C ALA A 228 8.60 -10.98 -14.55
N ALA A 229 8.63 -10.17 -15.61
CA ALA A 229 9.22 -8.83 -15.57
C ALA A 229 8.46 -7.90 -14.61
N CYS A 230 7.12 -7.94 -14.60
CA CYS A 230 6.30 -7.17 -13.66
C CYS A 230 6.60 -7.55 -12.20
N ILE A 231 6.69 -8.85 -11.90
CA ILE A 231 7.03 -9.33 -10.54
C ILE A 231 8.43 -8.83 -10.14
N TRP A 232 9.39 -8.89 -11.06
CA TRP A 232 10.75 -8.42 -10.80
C TRP A 232 10.80 -6.91 -10.51
N TYR A 233 10.13 -6.09 -11.32
CA TYR A 233 10.01 -4.65 -11.06
C TYR A 233 9.29 -4.34 -9.75
N GLN A 234 8.22 -5.08 -9.44
CA GLN A 234 7.48 -4.93 -8.19
C GLN A 234 8.36 -5.22 -6.98
N GLN A 235 9.14 -6.31 -7.01
CA GLN A 235 10.05 -6.66 -5.93
C GLN A 235 11.14 -5.59 -5.74
N TYR A 236 11.74 -5.12 -6.83
CA TYR A 236 12.74 -4.06 -6.77
C TYR A 236 12.18 -2.76 -6.16
N TYR A 237 10.99 -2.35 -6.60
CA TYR A 237 10.31 -1.16 -6.08
C TYR A 237 9.94 -1.29 -4.61
N ILE A 238 9.36 -2.42 -4.17
CA ILE A 238 8.79 -2.51 -2.82
C ILE A 238 9.84 -2.42 -1.71
N HIS A 239 11.06 -2.89 -1.97
CA HIS A 239 12.18 -2.76 -1.03
C HIS A 239 12.57 -1.28 -0.84
N SER A 240 12.76 -0.57 -1.96
CA SER A 240 13.16 0.85 -1.94
C SER A 240 12.05 1.75 -1.40
N ALA A 241 10.81 1.56 -1.86
CA ALA A 241 9.66 2.35 -1.45
C ALA A 241 9.36 2.21 0.05
N ARG A 242 9.60 1.03 0.63
CA ARG A 242 9.40 0.79 2.06
C ARG A 242 10.37 1.58 2.93
N GLU A 243 11.66 1.55 2.60
CA GLU A 243 12.67 2.34 3.34
C GLU A 243 12.43 3.84 3.18
N LEU A 244 12.01 4.27 1.99
CA LEU A 244 11.72 5.67 1.73
C LEU A 244 10.46 6.17 2.44
N SER A 245 9.39 5.35 2.48
CA SER A 245 8.20 5.61 3.29
C SER A 245 8.54 5.68 4.79
N ARG A 246 9.45 4.80 5.25
CA ARG A 246 9.98 4.83 6.60
C ARG A 246 10.75 6.13 6.89
N LEU A 247 11.57 6.60 5.96
CA LEU A 247 12.30 7.87 6.10
C LEU A 247 11.33 9.06 6.19
N VAL A 248 10.29 9.10 5.34
CA VAL A 248 9.23 10.12 5.43
C VAL A 248 8.57 10.11 6.80
N GLY A 249 8.27 8.93 7.36
CA GLY A 249 7.69 8.81 8.70
C GLY A 249 8.58 9.42 9.80
N VAL A 250 9.90 9.20 9.72
CA VAL A 250 10.87 9.74 10.68
C VAL A 250 11.03 11.25 10.52
N CYS A 251 11.14 11.78 9.30
CA CYS A 251 11.29 13.22 9.06
C CYS A 251 10.03 14.03 9.41
N LYS A 252 8.84 13.40 9.39
CA LYS A 252 7.57 14.07 9.74
C LYS A 252 7.44 14.38 11.23
N ALA A 253 7.97 13.53 12.11
CA ALA A 253 7.77 13.69 13.56
C ALA A 253 8.40 14.98 14.13
N PRO A 254 9.67 15.34 13.81
CA PRO A 254 10.27 16.59 14.25
C PRO A 254 9.52 17.84 13.80
N VAL A 255 8.93 17.83 12.58
CA VAL A 255 8.14 18.95 12.06
C VAL A 255 6.91 19.20 12.95
N ILE A 256 6.17 18.15 13.28
CA ILE A 256 4.97 18.26 14.14
C ILE A 256 5.37 18.71 15.55
N GLN A 257 6.45 18.14 16.11
CA GLN A 257 6.92 18.51 17.43
C GLN A 257 7.31 19.99 17.52
N HIS A 258 8.12 20.49 16.58
CA HIS A 258 8.53 21.89 16.53
C HIS A 258 7.31 22.82 16.38
N PHE A 259 6.32 22.41 15.59
CA PHE A 259 5.07 23.15 15.44
C PHE A 259 4.26 23.22 16.75
N THR A 260 4.14 22.11 17.48
CA THR A 260 3.48 22.07 18.79
C THR A 260 4.19 22.94 19.83
N GLU A 261 5.53 22.89 19.88
CA GLU A 261 6.35 23.72 20.77
C GLU A 261 6.20 25.22 20.44
N THR A 262 6.20 25.55 19.15
CA THR A 262 6.00 26.94 18.68
C THR A 262 4.63 27.47 19.07
N ILE A 263 3.56 26.66 18.95
CA ILE A 263 2.20 27.07 19.36
C ILE A 263 2.14 27.29 20.88
N SER A 264 2.67 26.35 21.67
CA SER A 264 2.64 26.45 23.13
C SER A 264 3.50 27.61 23.65
N GLY A 265 4.61 27.93 22.96
CA GLY A 265 5.56 28.98 23.32
C GLY A 265 5.36 30.30 22.58
N ALA A 266 4.27 30.48 21.82
CA ALA A 266 4.12 31.59 20.88
C ALA A 266 4.25 32.97 21.54
N THR A 267 3.72 33.15 22.75
CA THR A 267 3.83 34.40 23.51
C THR A 267 5.28 34.67 23.93
N THR A 268 6.01 33.63 24.33
CA THR A 268 7.40 33.72 24.77
C THR A 268 8.31 34.06 23.58
N ILE A 269 8.14 33.37 22.46
CA ILE A 269 8.90 33.62 21.22
C ILE A 269 8.73 35.07 20.77
N ARG A 270 7.49 35.58 20.77
CA ARG A 270 7.19 36.97 20.44
C ARG A 270 7.78 37.97 21.43
N SER A 271 7.73 37.67 22.73
CA SER A 271 8.27 38.57 23.76
C SER A 271 9.80 38.71 23.69
N PHE A 272 10.50 37.70 23.18
CA PHE A 272 11.95 37.70 23.02
C PHE A 272 12.41 38.05 21.59
N ASP A 273 11.48 38.36 20.68
CA ASP A 273 11.76 38.71 19.27
C ASP A 273 12.59 37.65 18.50
N GLU A 274 12.39 36.37 18.83
CA GLU A 274 13.13 35.22 18.25
C GLU A 274 12.35 34.50 17.14
N GLU A 275 11.42 35.20 16.47
CA GLU A 275 10.58 34.62 15.41
C GLU A 275 11.40 34.14 14.20
N SER A 276 12.44 34.88 13.83
CA SER A 276 13.30 34.57 12.68
C SER A 276 14.01 33.22 12.86
N ARG A 277 14.57 32.96 14.05
CA ARG A 277 15.24 31.70 14.39
C ARG A 277 14.30 30.50 14.30
N PHE A 278 13.08 30.64 14.85
CA PHE A 278 12.06 29.59 14.77
C PHE A 278 11.58 29.36 13.34
N ARG A 279 11.44 30.43 12.55
CA ARG A 279 11.09 30.34 11.12
C ARG A 279 12.16 29.59 10.31
N ASP A 280 13.43 29.93 10.50
CA ASP A 280 14.53 29.28 9.77
C ASP A 280 14.66 27.80 10.14
N THR A 281 14.46 27.48 11.42
CA THR A 281 14.43 26.09 11.90
C THR A 281 13.26 25.32 11.28
N ASN A 282 12.06 25.93 11.23
CA ASN A 282 10.89 25.34 10.59
C ASN A 282 11.13 25.10 9.09
N MET A 283 11.78 26.03 8.39
CA MET A 283 12.11 25.88 6.97
C MET A 283 13.04 24.69 6.74
N LYS A 284 14.10 24.54 7.54
CA LYS A 284 15.04 23.40 7.46
C LYS A 284 14.34 22.07 7.72
N LEU A 285 13.46 22.01 8.72
CA LEU A 285 12.68 20.81 9.04
C LEU A 285 11.69 20.46 7.92
N ALA A 286 11.03 21.46 7.34
CA ALA A 286 10.11 21.28 6.22
C ALA A 286 10.84 20.78 4.97
N ASP A 287 12.02 21.32 4.66
CA ASP A 287 12.87 20.86 3.56
C ASP A 287 13.33 19.41 3.77
N ALA A 288 13.78 19.08 4.98
CA ALA A 288 14.19 17.72 5.34
C ALA A 288 13.06 16.71 5.17
N ASN A 289 11.80 17.07 5.44
CA ASN A 289 10.63 16.23 5.20
C ASN A 289 10.20 16.20 3.72
N SER A 290 10.41 17.29 2.99
CA SER A 290 10.01 17.39 1.57
C SER A 290 10.90 16.55 0.65
N ARG A 291 12.22 16.47 0.92
CA ARG A 291 13.17 15.65 0.14
C ARG A 291 12.77 14.16 0.01
N PRO A 292 12.55 13.39 1.10
CA PRO A 292 12.16 11.99 0.99
C PRO A 292 10.76 11.83 0.40
N ARG A 293 9.87 12.81 0.62
CA ARG A 293 8.53 12.82 0.03
C ARG A 293 8.57 13.06 -1.49
N PHE A 294 9.52 13.84 -1.98
CA PHE A 294 9.75 13.98 -3.42
C PHE A 294 10.30 12.69 -4.02
N ASN A 295 11.28 12.07 -3.36
CA ASN A 295 11.86 10.81 -3.83
C ASN A 295 10.84 9.66 -3.89
N ILE A 296 9.88 9.58 -2.94
CA ILE A 296 8.86 8.53 -2.97
C ILE A 296 7.88 8.72 -4.13
N ALA A 297 7.54 9.98 -4.44
CA ALA A 297 6.75 10.29 -5.64
C ALA A 297 7.53 9.93 -6.92
N GLY A 298 8.81 10.30 -7.00
CA GLY A 298 9.66 9.93 -8.14
C GLY A 298 9.82 8.41 -8.32
N ALA A 299 9.95 7.65 -7.22
CA ALA A 299 10.02 6.19 -7.27
C ALA A 299 8.70 5.57 -7.76
N MET A 300 7.55 6.13 -7.36
CA MET A 300 6.24 5.69 -7.81
C MET A 300 6.06 5.93 -9.32
N GLU A 301 6.36 7.14 -9.79
CA GLU A 301 6.31 7.49 -11.22
C GLU A 301 7.26 6.64 -12.05
N TRP A 302 8.46 6.34 -11.54
CA TRP A 302 9.40 5.44 -12.20
C TRP A 302 8.80 4.05 -12.44
N LEU A 303 8.10 3.48 -11.44
CA LEU A 303 7.44 2.17 -11.60
C LEU A 303 6.29 2.25 -12.60
N CYS A 304 5.42 3.27 -12.48
CA CYS A 304 4.30 3.49 -13.40
C CYS A 304 4.79 3.58 -14.85
N PHE A 305 5.78 4.43 -15.12
CA PHE A 305 6.37 4.58 -16.44
C PHE A 305 6.92 3.26 -17.02
N ARG A 306 7.60 2.45 -16.19
CA ARG A 306 8.12 1.15 -16.63
C ARG A 306 7.03 0.14 -16.94
N LEU A 307 5.97 0.09 -16.13
CA LEU A 307 4.83 -0.78 -16.35
C LEU A 307 4.04 -0.35 -17.60
N ASP A 308 3.86 0.94 -17.83
CA ASP A 308 3.17 1.47 -19.02
C ASP A 308 3.98 1.23 -20.31
N MET A 309 5.30 1.38 -20.25
CA MET A 309 6.20 1.02 -21.36
C MET A 309 6.07 -0.49 -21.67
N LEU A 310 6.07 -1.34 -20.65
CA LEU A 310 5.97 -2.79 -20.82
C LEU A 310 4.58 -3.20 -21.35
N SER A 311 3.52 -2.54 -20.89
CA SER A 311 2.16 -2.70 -21.40
C SER A 311 2.07 -2.31 -22.88
N SER A 312 2.63 -1.15 -23.26
CA SER A 312 2.63 -0.67 -24.65
C SER A 312 3.37 -1.63 -25.58
N VAL A 313 4.52 -2.14 -25.15
CA VAL A 313 5.29 -3.16 -25.88
C VAL A 313 4.48 -4.45 -26.03
N THR A 314 3.81 -4.90 -24.96
CA THR A 314 2.97 -6.10 -24.99
C THR A 314 1.82 -5.96 -25.99
N ILE A 315 1.14 -4.80 -26.00
CA ILE A 315 0.06 -4.50 -26.94
C ILE A 315 0.58 -4.47 -28.40
N ALA A 316 1.74 -3.86 -28.64
CA ALA A 316 2.34 -3.82 -29.96
C ALA A 316 2.67 -5.24 -30.48
N PHE A 317 3.27 -6.09 -29.64
CA PHE A 317 3.55 -7.47 -30.00
C PHE A 317 2.27 -8.30 -30.19
N SER A 318 1.22 -8.10 -29.36
CA SER A 318 -0.03 -8.81 -29.55
C SER A 318 -0.72 -8.43 -30.86
N LEU A 319 -0.67 -7.15 -31.25
CA LEU A 319 -1.22 -6.69 -32.54
C LEU A 319 -0.43 -7.26 -33.74
N LEU A 320 0.89 -7.23 -33.69
CA LEU A 320 1.74 -7.82 -34.73
C LEU A 320 1.50 -9.33 -34.85
N PHE A 321 1.34 -10.02 -33.72
CA PHE A 321 1.05 -11.44 -33.69
C PHE A 321 -0.33 -11.75 -34.27
N LEU A 322 -1.34 -10.95 -33.96
CA LEU A 322 -2.70 -11.09 -34.50
C LEU A 322 -2.74 -10.86 -36.02
N ILE A 323 -1.96 -9.90 -36.54
CA ILE A 323 -1.83 -9.64 -37.99
C ILE A 323 -1.03 -10.74 -38.70
N SER A 324 -0.04 -11.34 -38.04
CA SER A 324 0.86 -12.34 -38.66
C SER A 324 0.26 -13.74 -38.74
N ILE A 325 -0.81 -14.03 -37.99
CA ILE A 325 -1.51 -15.31 -38.06
C ILE A 325 -2.42 -15.32 -39.30
N PRO A 326 -2.35 -16.37 -40.15
CA PRO A 326 -3.18 -16.45 -41.35
C PRO A 326 -4.67 -16.50 -40.99
N GLU A 327 -5.48 -15.79 -41.79
CA GLU A 327 -6.94 -15.76 -41.68
C GLU A 327 -7.50 -17.21 -41.67
N GLY A 328 -8.09 -17.61 -40.54
CA GLY A 328 -8.71 -18.94 -40.37
C GLY A 328 -8.33 -19.72 -39.10
N VAL A 329 -7.35 -19.27 -38.31
CA VAL A 329 -6.97 -19.94 -37.05
C VAL A 329 -7.66 -19.34 -35.81
N ILE A 330 -8.13 -18.10 -35.91
CA ILE A 330 -8.82 -17.36 -34.84
C ILE A 330 -10.13 -16.83 -35.43
N ASP A 331 -11.26 -17.22 -34.84
CA ASP A 331 -12.58 -16.68 -35.19
C ASP A 331 -12.61 -15.18 -34.81
N PRO A 332 -13.18 -14.27 -35.62
CA PRO A 332 -13.13 -12.83 -35.33
C PRO A 332 -13.99 -12.36 -34.13
N GLY A 333 -14.47 -13.28 -33.29
CA GLY A 333 -15.42 -13.05 -32.20
C GLY A 333 -14.85 -13.27 -30.81
#